data_AF-A0A3N7BMK3-F1
#
_entry.id   AF-A0A3N7BMK3-F1
#
_cell.length_a   1.000
_cell.length_b   1.000
_cell.length_c   1.000
_cell.angle_alpha   90.00
_cell.angle_beta   90.00
_cell.angle_gamma   90.00
#
_symmetry.space_group_name_H-M   'P 1'
#
loop_
_entity.id
_entity.type
_entity.pdbx_description
1 polymer ?
#
loop_
_entity_poly.entity_id
_entity_poly.type
_entity_poly.pdbx_seq_one_letter_code
_entity_poly.pdbx_strand_id
1 'polypeptide(L)'
;MQTRLKPYLESVDLTINESGAIGFDLTALVAKLDGLKANNERAALVDLIELNRYAQGTLRGVGFDGMERLRGWIESLPSDSALQAELSSLNVYAGTSTTGSAIDDIYVGSTAGNNFSGGAGNDILDGGAGNDSLTGGDGADTLIGGDGNDSLSGSAGSDTLLGGTGNDTLNGEAGNDILDGGAGNDSLSGGDGSDIYRFARGWGQDTISNYDISAGKTDAIEFAAGISASDIVATRSGNALILSLKGTTDTITVNYYFDADGTSGYKLEQVRFADGTTWDVNAVKALVQQSTAGNDTLHGYATADTLLGGDGNDTIYGYAGDDTLDGGAGNDSLTGGDGADTLIGGDGNDSLSGGAGSDTLLGGTG
;
A
#
# COMPACT_ATOMS: atom_id res chain seq x y z
N MET A 1 -4.41 19.83 -23.30
CA MET A 1 -5.02 20.67 -22.25
C MET A 1 -4.93 22.14 -22.66
N GLN A 2 -6.07 22.78 -22.92
CA GLN A 2 -6.15 24.15 -23.44
C GLN A 2 -5.83 25.19 -22.35
N THR A 3 -4.62 25.76 -22.47
CA THR A 3 -4.16 27.13 -22.16
C THR A 3 -4.39 27.82 -20.81
N ARG A 4 -5.50 27.63 -20.07
CA ARG A 4 -5.76 28.41 -18.84
C ARG A 4 -4.92 27.97 -17.64
N LEU A 5 -4.72 26.67 -17.46
CA LEU A 5 -4.00 26.14 -16.29
C LEU A 5 -2.47 26.17 -16.45
N LYS A 6 -2.01 26.27 -17.69
CA LYS A 6 -0.59 26.24 -18.05
C LYS A 6 0.28 27.21 -17.24
N PRO A 7 -0.14 28.48 -16.99
CA PRO A 7 0.65 29.41 -16.19
C PRO A 7 0.87 28.97 -14.73
N TYR A 8 -0.02 28.14 -14.16
CA TYR A 8 0.17 27.59 -12.82
C TYR A 8 1.17 26.43 -12.86
N LEU A 9 1.03 25.51 -13.82
CA LEU A 9 1.94 24.38 -13.97
C LEU A 9 3.38 24.82 -14.29
N GLU A 10 3.55 25.86 -15.11
CA GLU A 10 4.87 26.45 -15.41
C GLU A 10 5.46 27.28 -14.27
N SER A 11 4.75 27.45 -13.15
CA SER A 11 5.25 28.14 -11.96
C SER A 11 5.67 27.20 -10.82
N VAL A 12 5.71 25.89 -11.09
CA VAL A 12 6.36 24.92 -10.21
C VAL A 12 7.83 24.87 -10.59
N ASP A 13 8.69 25.40 -9.73
CA ASP A 13 10.13 25.46 -9.98
C ASP A 13 10.85 24.26 -9.33
N LEU A 14 11.83 23.70 -10.02
CA LEU A 14 12.68 22.65 -9.47
C LEU A 14 13.71 23.28 -8.53
N THR A 15 13.79 22.77 -7.30
CA THR A 15 14.81 23.15 -6.34
C THR A 15 15.76 21.99 -6.08
N ILE A 16 16.98 22.32 -5.70
CA ILE A 16 17.96 21.35 -5.21
C ILE A 16 18.35 21.84 -3.82
N ASN A 17 18.07 21.04 -2.79
CA ASN A 17 18.41 21.39 -1.42
C ASN A 17 19.92 21.23 -1.15
N GLU A 18 20.36 21.63 0.04
CA GLU A 18 21.79 21.59 0.42
C GLU A 18 22.41 20.19 0.40
N SER A 19 21.60 19.13 0.49
CA SER A 19 22.04 17.73 0.39
C SER A 19 22.04 17.19 -1.05
N GLY A 20 21.68 18.01 -2.04
CA GLY A 20 21.59 17.61 -3.44
C GLY A 20 20.28 16.91 -3.82
N ALA A 21 19.31 16.83 -2.91
CA ALA A 21 18.00 16.26 -3.19
C ALA A 21 17.14 17.24 -3.99
N ILE A 22 16.44 16.71 -4.99
CA ILE A 22 15.49 17.45 -5.82
C ILE A 22 14.22 17.71 -5.00
N GLY A 23 13.75 18.94 -4.99
CA GLY A 23 12.46 19.36 -4.46
C GLY A 23 11.73 20.27 -5.44
N PHE A 24 10.57 20.77 -5.03
CA PHE A 24 9.76 21.68 -5.84
C PHE A 24 9.41 22.92 -5.03
N ASP A 25 9.57 24.10 -5.62
CA ASP A 25 9.09 25.37 -5.07
C ASP A 25 7.73 25.69 -5.69
N LEU A 26 6.73 25.79 -4.81
CA LEU A 26 5.34 26.04 -5.15
C LEU A 26 4.93 27.50 -4.89
N THR A 27 5.86 28.35 -4.42
CA THR A 27 5.59 29.72 -4.00
C THR A 27 4.94 30.54 -5.12
N ALA A 28 5.44 30.42 -6.35
CA ALA A 28 4.91 31.16 -7.49
C ALA A 28 3.52 30.66 -7.92
N LEU A 29 3.27 29.35 -7.87
CA LEU A 29 1.95 28.76 -8.13
C LEU A 29 0.92 29.28 -7.11
N VAL A 30 1.27 29.21 -5.82
CA VAL A 30 0.44 29.68 -4.70
C VAL A 30 0.14 31.18 -4.83
N ALA A 31 1.18 31.99 -5.10
CA ALA A 31 1.02 33.43 -5.26
C ALA A 31 0.12 33.81 -6.45
N LYS A 32 0.14 33.03 -7.54
CA LYS A 32 -0.78 33.25 -8.68
C LYS A 32 -2.23 32.97 -8.31
N LEU A 33 -2.50 31.86 -7.61
CA LEU A 33 -3.85 31.52 -7.14
C LEU A 33 -4.39 32.58 -6.17
N ASP A 34 -3.59 33.00 -5.19
CA ASP A 34 -3.99 34.03 -4.22
C ASP A 34 -4.17 35.40 -4.87
N GLY A 35 -3.25 35.76 -5.77
CA GLY A 35 -3.36 36.98 -6.56
C GLY A 35 -4.64 37.01 -7.41
N LEU A 36 -5.02 35.88 -8.01
CA LEU A 36 -6.29 35.79 -8.73
C LEU A 36 -7.48 35.86 -7.78
N LYS A 37 -7.46 35.17 -6.64
CA LYS A 37 -8.56 35.18 -5.66
C LYS A 37 -8.84 36.59 -5.14
N ALA A 38 -7.80 37.38 -4.87
CA ALA A 38 -7.94 38.76 -4.41
C ALA A 38 -8.59 39.69 -5.46
N ASN A 39 -8.43 39.39 -6.75
CA ASN A 39 -8.96 40.21 -7.85
C ASN A 39 -10.31 39.70 -8.38
N ASN A 40 -10.50 38.38 -8.40
CA ASN A 40 -11.66 37.68 -8.93
C ASN A 40 -11.77 36.29 -8.28
N GLU A 41 -12.41 36.24 -7.12
CA GLU A 41 -12.59 35.03 -6.32
C GLU A 41 -13.24 33.88 -7.11
N ARG A 42 -14.25 34.19 -7.93
CA ARG A 42 -14.91 33.18 -8.78
C ARG A 42 -13.94 32.55 -9.77
N ALA A 43 -13.16 33.37 -10.47
CA ALA A 43 -12.20 32.87 -11.46
C ALA A 43 -11.12 32.00 -10.79
N ALA A 44 -10.62 32.42 -9.63
CA ALA A 44 -9.66 31.64 -8.86
C ALA A 44 -10.25 30.28 -8.45
N LEU A 45 -11.48 30.27 -7.95
CA LEU A 45 -12.16 29.04 -7.53
C LEU A 45 -12.31 28.06 -8.71
N VAL A 46 -12.76 28.54 -9.86
CA VAL A 46 -12.85 27.71 -11.08
C VAL A 46 -11.49 27.16 -11.50
N ASP A 47 -10.44 27.98 -11.46
CA ASP A 47 -9.08 27.54 -11.82
C ASP A 47 -8.56 26.48 -10.83
N LEU A 48 -8.80 26.63 -9.53
CA LEU A 48 -8.41 25.65 -8.52
C LEU A 48 -9.18 24.33 -8.65
N ILE A 49 -10.48 24.39 -8.94
CA ILE A 49 -11.31 23.20 -9.22
C ILE A 49 -10.74 22.45 -10.43
N GLU A 50 -10.42 23.15 -11.52
CA GLU A 50 -9.84 22.52 -12.71
C GLU A 50 -8.41 22.00 -12.49
N LEU A 51 -7.59 22.67 -11.67
CA LEU A 51 -6.29 22.14 -11.27
C LEU A 51 -6.42 20.82 -10.53
N ASN A 52 -7.41 20.69 -9.63
CA ASN A 52 -7.68 19.42 -8.97
C ASN A 52 -8.14 18.37 -10.01
N ARG A 53 -9.20 18.65 -10.79
CA ARG A 53 -9.71 17.69 -11.79
C ARG A 53 -8.66 17.14 -12.75
N TYR A 54 -7.75 17.98 -13.23
CA TYR A 54 -6.88 17.63 -14.35
C TYR A 54 -5.41 17.45 -13.99
N ALA A 55 -4.98 17.89 -12.81
CA ALA A 55 -3.58 17.89 -12.42
C ALA A 55 -3.33 17.50 -10.96
N GLN A 56 -4.36 17.13 -10.17
CA GLN A 56 -4.20 16.80 -8.75
C GLN A 56 -3.10 15.76 -8.52
N GLY A 57 -3.12 14.61 -9.20
CA GLY A 57 -2.12 13.56 -8.98
C GLY A 57 -0.67 14.04 -9.20
N THR A 58 -0.44 14.84 -10.25
CA THR A 58 0.89 15.44 -10.51
C THR A 58 1.25 16.49 -9.47
N LEU A 59 0.30 17.38 -9.13
CA LEU A 59 0.52 18.49 -8.21
C LEU A 59 0.74 18.01 -6.77
N ARG A 60 -0.02 17.00 -6.34
CA ARG A 60 0.16 16.35 -5.03
C ARG A 60 1.53 15.66 -4.96
N GLY A 61 1.97 15.00 -6.04
CA GLY A 61 3.29 14.39 -6.14
C GLY A 61 4.46 15.39 -6.00
N VAL A 62 4.23 16.68 -6.26
CA VAL A 62 5.21 17.76 -6.02
C VAL A 62 4.94 18.56 -4.75
N GLY A 63 4.01 18.11 -3.89
CA GLY A 63 3.71 18.69 -2.58
C GLY A 63 2.64 19.79 -2.59
N PHE A 64 1.90 19.98 -3.67
CA PHE A 64 0.77 20.92 -3.70
C PHE A 64 -0.54 20.20 -3.33
N ASP A 65 -1.04 20.51 -2.14
CA ASP A 65 -2.36 20.06 -1.70
C ASP A 65 -3.47 21.00 -2.22
N GLY A 66 -3.95 20.69 -3.42
CA GLY A 66 -4.99 21.47 -4.09
C GLY A 66 -6.38 21.30 -3.46
N MET A 67 -6.64 20.16 -2.84
CA MET A 67 -7.95 19.85 -2.25
C MET A 67 -8.10 20.50 -0.88
N GLU A 68 -7.07 20.48 -0.04
CA GLU A 68 -7.07 21.20 1.23
C GLU A 68 -7.19 22.72 1.00
N ARG A 69 -6.51 23.24 -0.04
CA ARG A 69 -6.66 24.64 -0.43
C ARG A 69 -8.10 24.95 -0.89
N LEU A 70 -8.72 24.05 -1.65
CA LEU A 70 -10.09 24.22 -2.11
C LEU A 70 -11.07 24.21 -0.93
N ARG A 71 -10.88 23.31 0.04
CA ARG A 71 -11.63 23.27 1.30
C ARG A 71 -11.55 24.59 2.04
N GLY A 72 -10.34 25.08 2.32
CA GLY A 72 -10.16 26.36 3.01
C GLY A 72 -10.80 27.54 2.27
N TRP A 73 -10.80 27.53 0.93
CA TRP A 73 -11.50 28.55 0.15
C TRP A 73 -13.02 28.44 0.26
N ILE A 74 -13.58 27.23 0.20
CA ILE A 74 -15.03 27.00 0.34
C ILE A 74 -15.51 27.36 1.75
N GLU A 75 -14.79 26.95 2.80
CA GLU A 75 -15.13 27.25 4.19
C GLU A 75 -15.05 28.75 4.51
N SER A 76 -14.18 29.49 3.80
CA SER A 76 -14.07 30.94 3.95
C SER A 76 -15.22 31.72 3.30
N LEU A 77 -16.03 31.09 2.46
CA LEU A 77 -17.16 31.76 1.81
C LEU A 77 -18.26 32.05 2.84
N PRO A 78 -18.85 33.26 2.82
CA PRO A 78 -20.06 33.54 3.59
C PRO A 78 -21.19 32.57 3.21
N SER A 79 -21.99 32.13 4.19
CA SER A 79 -23.09 31.19 3.96
C SER A 79 -24.16 31.69 2.97
N ASP A 80 -24.26 33.00 2.76
CA ASP A 80 -25.15 33.66 1.80
C ASP A 80 -24.47 34.01 0.46
N SER A 81 -23.21 33.56 0.26
CA SER A 81 -22.46 33.81 -0.96
C SER A 81 -23.10 33.14 -2.17
N ALA A 82 -23.23 33.90 -3.26
CA ALA A 82 -23.66 33.36 -4.55
C ALA A 82 -22.70 32.29 -5.09
N LEU A 83 -21.42 32.32 -4.68
CA LEU A 83 -20.44 31.31 -5.06
C LEU A 83 -20.71 29.95 -4.40
N GLN A 84 -21.26 29.94 -3.18
CA GLN A 84 -21.67 28.70 -2.52
C GLN A 84 -22.75 27.98 -3.33
N ALA A 85 -23.71 28.74 -3.87
CA ALA A 85 -24.76 28.21 -4.74
C ALA A 85 -24.23 27.76 -6.12
N GLU A 86 -23.11 28.32 -6.57
CA GLU A 86 -22.51 27.99 -7.86
C GLU A 86 -21.69 26.68 -7.82
N LEU A 87 -21.17 26.27 -6.66
CA LEU A 87 -20.37 25.04 -6.52
C LEU A 87 -21.04 23.81 -7.16
N SER A 88 -22.33 23.61 -6.89
CA SER A 88 -23.08 22.49 -7.47
C SER A 88 -23.21 22.55 -8.99
N SER A 89 -23.20 23.73 -9.59
CA SER A 89 -23.19 23.90 -11.06
C SER A 89 -21.82 23.62 -11.68
N LEU A 90 -20.78 23.58 -10.86
CA LEU A 90 -19.43 23.16 -11.21
C LEU A 90 -19.17 21.70 -10.83
N ASN A 91 -20.20 20.99 -10.36
CA ASN A 91 -20.16 19.67 -9.72
C ASN A 91 -19.12 19.57 -8.59
N VAL A 92 -19.16 20.56 -7.70
CA VAL A 92 -18.45 20.53 -6.44
C VAL A 92 -19.48 20.49 -5.31
N TYR A 93 -19.33 19.52 -4.43
CA TYR A 93 -20.24 19.26 -3.32
C TYR A 93 -19.48 19.33 -2.00
N ALA A 94 -20.09 19.94 -0.99
CA ALA A 94 -19.53 20.02 0.36
C ALA A 94 -20.58 19.63 1.41
N GLY A 95 -20.18 18.91 2.46
CA GLY A 95 -21.07 18.53 3.57
C GLY A 95 -21.22 17.01 3.76
N THR A 96 -22.31 16.56 4.40
CA THR A 96 -22.30 15.27 5.13
C THR A 96 -22.81 14.04 4.38
N SER A 97 -23.61 14.17 3.32
CA SER A 97 -24.07 13.00 2.55
C SER A 97 -24.60 13.36 1.18
N THR A 98 -24.00 12.77 0.14
CA THR A 98 -24.34 13.04 -1.27
C THR A 98 -24.03 11.83 -2.13
N THR A 99 -24.99 11.43 -2.96
CA THR A 99 -24.76 10.55 -4.11
C THR A 99 -24.49 11.43 -5.31
N GLY A 100 -23.43 11.12 -6.05
CA GLY A 100 -23.01 11.86 -7.22
C GLY A 100 -23.73 11.46 -8.48
N SER A 101 -23.20 11.99 -9.57
CA SER A 101 -23.87 12.06 -10.85
C SER A 101 -23.29 11.01 -11.79
N ALA A 102 -23.29 11.30 -13.09
CA ALA A 102 -22.71 10.43 -14.11
C ALA A 102 -21.53 11.11 -14.82
N ILE A 103 -20.99 12.16 -14.21
CA ILE A 103 -19.87 12.97 -14.69
C ILE A 103 -18.93 13.24 -13.53
N ASP A 104 -17.70 13.62 -13.85
CA ASP A 104 -16.64 13.94 -12.89
C ASP A 104 -17.06 14.98 -11.84
N ASP A 105 -17.21 14.53 -10.60
CA ASP A 105 -17.64 15.27 -9.42
C ASP A 105 -16.45 15.50 -8.46
N ILE A 106 -16.54 16.55 -7.65
CA ILE A 106 -15.59 16.80 -6.55
C ILE A 106 -16.36 16.91 -5.24
N TYR A 107 -16.00 16.09 -4.27
CA TYR A 107 -16.49 16.15 -2.91
C TYR A 107 -15.44 16.72 -1.97
N VAL A 108 -15.86 17.71 -1.18
CA VAL A 108 -15.04 18.38 -0.18
C VAL A 108 -15.71 18.21 1.18
N GLY A 109 -15.17 17.29 1.97
CA GLY A 109 -15.63 16.97 3.31
C GLY A 109 -15.25 18.01 4.35
N SER A 110 -15.34 17.64 5.61
CA SER A 110 -15.26 18.54 6.75
C SER A 110 -14.39 17.96 7.85
N THR A 111 -14.52 18.43 9.09
CA THR A 111 -13.87 17.81 10.26
C THR A 111 -14.75 16.78 10.98
N ALA A 112 -15.87 16.41 10.37
CA ALA A 112 -16.84 15.47 10.91
C ALA A 112 -17.03 14.36 9.89
N GLY A 113 -17.33 13.15 10.35
CA GLY A 113 -17.54 12.00 9.47
C GLY A 113 -18.51 12.28 8.32
N ASN A 114 -18.02 12.09 7.10
CA ASN A 114 -18.67 12.32 5.82
C ASN A 114 -19.04 10.98 5.17
N ASN A 115 -20.10 10.98 4.36
CA ASN A 115 -20.47 9.82 3.55
C ASN A 115 -20.66 10.25 2.09
N PHE A 116 -19.68 9.95 1.25
CA PHE A 116 -19.67 10.34 -0.16
C PHE A 116 -19.74 9.14 -1.08
N SER A 117 -20.52 9.27 -2.15
CA SER A 117 -20.58 8.32 -3.25
C SER A 117 -20.46 9.11 -4.56
N GLY A 118 -19.43 8.86 -5.36
CA GLY A 118 -19.14 9.57 -6.61
C GLY A 118 -20.12 9.24 -7.73
N GLY A 119 -20.50 7.96 -7.85
CA GLY A 119 -21.48 7.55 -8.84
C GLY A 119 -20.78 7.05 -10.10
N ALA A 120 -20.95 7.71 -11.23
CA ALA A 120 -20.16 7.40 -12.42
C ALA A 120 -19.39 8.64 -12.88
N GLY A 121 -18.22 8.45 -13.48
CA GLY A 121 -17.30 9.54 -13.79
C GLY A 121 -15.96 9.31 -13.11
N ASN A 122 -14.99 10.18 -13.38
CA ASN A 122 -13.73 10.16 -12.64
C ASN A 122 -13.80 11.19 -11.53
N ASP A 123 -14.17 10.76 -10.34
CA ASP A 123 -14.52 11.61 -9.22
C ASP A 123 -13.33 11.84 -8.27
N ILE A 124 -13.34 12.97 -7.58
CA ILE A 124 -12.39 13.25 -6.49
C ILE A 124 -13.18 13.39 -5.20
N LEU A 125 -12.99 12.47 -4.28
CA LEU A 125 -13.65 12.47 -2.97
C LEU A 125 -12.61 12.75 -1.90
N ASP A 126 -12.74 13.87 -1.20
CA ASP A 126 -11.86 14.21 -0.08
C ASP A 126 -12.68 14.34 1.21
N GLY A 127 -12.53 13.38 2.13
CA GLY A 127 -13.20 13.32 3.43
C GLY A 127 -12.75 14.42 4.39
N GLY A 128 -11.46 14.67 4.47
CA GLY A 128 -10.88 15.72 5.30
C GLY A 128 -10.49 15.17 6.66
N ALA A 129 -11.26 15.47 7.70
CA ALA A 129 -10.99 14.91 9.02
C ALA A 129 -12.27 14.32 9.62
N GLY A 130 -12.09 13.42 10.59
CA GLY A 130 -13.18 12.60 11.09
C GLY A 130 -13.19 11.24 10.39
N ASN A 131 -14.10 10.36 10.80
CA ASN A 131 -14.18 9.01 10.25
C ASN A 131 -15.14 9.01 9.06
N ASP A 132 -14.59 8.89 7.87
CA ASP A 132 -15.29 9.08 6.60
C ASP A 132 -15.59 7.75 5.91
N SER A 133 -16.65 7.76 5.10
CA SER A 133 -17.06 6.64 4.26
C SER A 133 -17.14 7.12 2.82
N LEU A 134 -16.20 6.71 1.99
CA LEU A 134 -16.04 7.17 0.62
C LEU A 134 -16.23 6.01 -0.35
N THR A 135 -17.04 6.21 -1.39
CA THR A 135 -17.25 5.24 -2.46
C THR A 135 -17.08 5.94 -3.80
N GLY A 136 -16.14 5.50 -4.64
CA GLY A 136 -15.90 6.06 -5.97
C GLY A 136 -17.09 5.79 -6.89
N GLY A 137 -17.22 4.54 -7.32
CA GLY A 137 -18.30 4.10 -8.19
C GLY A 137 -17.74 3.59 -9.52
N ASP A 138 -18.31 4.02 -10.65
CA ASP A 138 -17.83 3.65 -11.99
C ASP A 138 -16.88 4.74 -12.52
N GLY A 139 -15.62 4.42 -12.80
CA GLY A 139 -14.66 5.33 -13.41
C GLY A 139 -13.31 5.30 -12.68
N ALA A 140 -12.37 6.15 -13.06
CA ALA A 140 -11.08 6.21 -12.38
C ALA A 140 -11.12 7.30 -11.31
N ASP A 141 -11.39 6.90 -10.08
CA ASP A 141 -11.67 7.77 -8.96
C ASP A 141 -10.44 8.05 -8.09
N THR A 142 -10.44 9.18 -7.39
CA THR A 142 -9.46 9.49 -6.36
C THR A 142 -10.16 9.73 -5.03
N LEU A 143 -9.92 8.84 -4.08
CA LEU A 143 -10.48 8.89 -2.73
C LEU A 143 -9.37 9.26 -1.73
N ILE A 144 -9.61 10.30 -0.94
CA ILE A 144 -8.75 10.80 0.12
C ILE A 144 -9.54 10.75 1.42
N GLY A 145 -9.19 9.86 2.35
CA GLY A 145 -9.78 9.81 3.68
C GLY A 145 -9.39 11.05 4.48
N GLY A 146 -8.09 11.18 4.75
CA GLY A 146 -7.51 12.31 5.45
C GLY A 146 -7.17 11.92 6.89
N ASP A 147 -7.62 12.69 7.89
CA ASP A 147 -7.38 12.39 9.29
C ASP A 147 -8.57 11.64 9.91
N GLY A 148 -8.42 10.39 10.32
CA GLY A 148 -9.52 9.64 10.88
C GLY A 148 -9.35 8.14 10.76
N ASN A 149 -10.41 7.39 11.08
CA ASN A 149 -10.46 5.98 10.69
C ASN A 149 -11.47 5.87 9.57
N ASP A 150 -11.00 5.80 8.34
CA ASP A 150 -11.78 5.97 7.14
C ASP A 150 -12.06 4.63 6.44
N SER A 151 -13.15 4.59 5.68
CA SER A 151 -13.55 3.45 4.87
C SER A 151 -13.68 3.90 3.42
N LEU A 152 -12.76 3.44 2.58
CA LEU A 152 -12.67 3.80 1.16
C LEU A 152 -12.98 2.57 0.29
N SER A 153 -13.88 2.73 -0.68
CA SER A 153 -14.21 1.74 -1.72
C SER A 153 -14.04 2.37 -3.10
N GLY A 154 -13.16 1.83 -3.94
CA GLY A 154 -12.98 2.27 -5.33
C GLY A 154 -14.19 1.91 -6.19
N SER A 155 -14.65 0.66 -6.08
CA SER A 155 -15.68 0.05 -6.91
C SER A 155 -15.18 -0.35 -8.30
N ALA A 156 -15.66 0.20 -9.39
CA ALA A 156 -15.29 -0.24 -10.73
C ALA A 156 -14.45 0.83 -11.41
N GLY A 157 -13.19 0.55 -11.68
CA GLY A 157 -12.31 1.67 -11.96
C GLY A 157 -10.86 1.36 -12.16
N SER A 158 -10.03 2.37 -11.94
CA SER A 158 -8.60 2.21 -11.73
C SER A 158 -8.26 3.34 -10.80
N ASP A 159 -8.46 3.05 -9.53
CA ASP A 159 -8.73 4.07 -8.53
C ASP A 159 -7.48 4.36 -7.73
N THR A 160 -7.45 5.54 -7.12
CA THR A 160 -6.41 5.93 -6.17
C THR A 160 -7.04 6.17 -4.81
N LEU A 161 -6.77 5.26 -3.88
CA LEU A 161 -7.28 5.29 -2.51
C LEU A 161 -6.14 5.69 -1.57
N LEU A 162 -6.39 6.72 -0.77
CA LEU A 162 -5.42 7.36 0.11
C LEU A 162 -6.06 7.47 1.49
N GLY A 163 -5.66 6.61 2.42
CA GLY A 163 -6.19 6.57 3.80
C GLY A 163 -5.86 7.86 4.54
N GLY A 164 -4.57 8.08 4.81
CA GLY A 164 -4.08 9.32 5.40
C GLY A 164 -3.50 9.07 6.78
N THR A 165 -4.10 9.60 7.84
CA THR A 165 -3.70 9.29 9.21
C THR A 165 -4.82 8.60 9.96
N GLY A 166 -4.46 7.61 10.78
CA GLY A 166 -5.42 6.81 11.56
C GLY A 166 -5.54 5.41 10.97
N ASN A 167 -6.49 4.60 11.46
CA ASN A 167 -6.57 3.20 11.05
C ASN A 167 -7.66 3.02 9.99
N ASP A 168 -7.24 2.89 8.74
CA ASP A 168 -8.13 2.95 7.59
C ASP A 168 -8.43 1.57 7.00
N THR A 169 -9.54 1.50 6.27
CA THR A 169 -9.92 0.34 5.46
C THR A 169 -10.07 0.75 4.01
N LEU A 170 -9.21 0.24 3.13
CA LEU A 170 -9.19 0.56 1.71
C LEU A 170 -9.48 -0.71 0.88
N ASN A 171 -10.52 -0.64 0.05
CA ASN A 171 -10.87 -1.68 -0.90
C ASN A 171 -10.90 -1.10 -2.33
N GLY A 172 -10.01 -1.53 -3.22
CA GLY A 172 -10.01 -1.11 -4.63
C GLY A 172 -11.22 -1.65 -5.38
N GLU A 173 -11.56 -2.92 -5.13
CA GLU A 173 -12.59 -3.71 -5.79
C GLU A 173 -12.21 -4.16 -7.21
N ALA A 174 -12.69 -3.53 -8.28
CA ALA A 174 -12.42 -3.98 -9.64
C ALA A 174 -11.65 -2.91 -10.39
N GLY A 175 -10.42 -3.20 -10.80
CA GLY A 175 -9.58 -2.17 -11.37
C GLY A 175 -8.10 -2.46 -11.26
N ASN A 176 -7.27 -1.60 -11.83
CA ASN A 176 -5.86 -1.58 -11.44
C ASN A 176 -5.70 -0.43 -10.46
N ASP A 177 -5.75 -0.75 -9.17
CA ASP A 177 -5.91 0.25 -8.13
C ASP A 177 -4.58 0.59 -7.47
N ILE A 178 -4.52 1.79 -6.91
CA ILE A 178 -3.43 2.28 -6.08
C ILE A 178 -3.99 2.48 -4.69
N LEU A 179 -3.43 1.78 -3.71
CA LEU A 179 -3.80 1.89 -2.31
C LEU A 179 -2.59 2.38 -1.51
N ASP A 180 -2.77 3.47 -0.77
CA ASP A 180 -1.81 4.01 0.19
C ASP A 180 -2.56 4.25 1.50
N GLY A 181 -2.33 3.37 2.49
CA GLY A 181 -2.96 3.51 3.81
C GLY A 181 -2.51 4.78 4.53
N GLY A 182 -1.29 5.23 4.28
CA GLY A 182 -0.70 6.35 5.00
C GLY A 182 -0.14 5.88 6.33
N ALA A 183 -0.40 6.62 7.41
CA ALA A 183 0.13 6.36 8.74
C ALA A 183 -0.95 5.78 9.65
N GLY A 184 -0.75 4.58 10.19
CA GLY A 184 -1.80 3.95 10.96
C GLY A 184 -1.60 2.46 11.16
N ASN A 185 -2.70 1.73 11.28
CA ASN A 185 -2.68 0.28 11.12
C ASN A 185 -3.85 -0.04 10.19
N ASP A 186 -3.54 -0.18 8.92
CA ASP A 186 -4.52 -0.14 7.85
C ASP A 186 -4.83 -1.55 7.33
N SER A 187 -6.04 -1.70 6.79
CA SER A 187 -6.49 -2.91 6.12
C SER A 187 -6.68 -2.62 4.64
N LEU A 188 -5.88 -3.26 3.80
CA LEU A 188 -5.81 -3.01 2.36
C LEU A 188 -6.22 -4.25 1.56
N SER A 189 -7.10 -4.06 0.58
CA SER A 189 -7.50 -5.07 -0.40
C SER A 189 -7.59 -4.41 -1.77
N GLY A 190 -6.72 -4.78 -2.70
CA GLY A 190 -6.75 -4.30 -4.08
C GLY A 190 -8.02 -4.80 -4.78
N GLY A 191 -8.11 -6.11 -4.99
CA GLY A 191 -9.30 -6.76 -5.53
C GLY A 191 -8.99 -7.41 -6.87
N ASP A 192 -9.91 -7.30 -7.84
CA ASP A 192 -9.72 -7.83 -9.18
C ASP A 192 -8.87 -6.88 -10.02
N GLY A 193 -7.69 -7.31 -10.48
CA GLY A 193 -6.84 -6.55 -11.40
C GLY A 193 -5.40 -6.48 -10.92
N SER A 194 -4.61 -5.52 -11.44
CA SER A 194 -3.20 -5.36 -11.07
C SER A 194 -3.03 -4.18 -10.13
N ASP A 195 -2.93 -4.47 -8.84
CA ASP A 195 -2.99 -3.46 -7.79
C ASP A 195 -1.60 -3.08 -7.27
N ILE A 196 -1.50 -1.87 -6.75
CA ILE A 196 -0.29 -1.33 -6.14
C ILE A 196 -0.59 -0.88 -4.72
N TYR A 197 0.03 -1.53 -3.74
CA TYR A 197 0.04 -1.12 -2.35
C TYR A 197 1.31 -0.31 -2.07
N ARG A 198 1.18 0.99 -1.82
CA ARG A 198 2.31 1.90 -1.62
C ARG A 198 2.60 2.11 -0.15
N PHE A 199 3.90 2.14 0.18
CA PHE A 199 4.36 2.37 1.55
C PHE A 199 5.48 3.40 1.60
N ALA A 200 5.27 4.43 2.41
CA ALA A 200 6.28 5.42 2.80
C ALA A 200 6.49 5.37 4.32
N ARG A 201 7.70 5.69 4.79
CA ARG A 201 8.09 5.53 6.21
C ARG A 201 7.05 6.06 7.20
N GLY A 202 6.86 5.32 8.30
CA GLY A 202 5.88 5.64 9.33
C GLY A 202 4.48 5.14 8.98
N TRP A 203 4.40 4.07 8.16
CA TRP A 203 3.13 3.47 7.78
C TRP A 203 2.45 2.74 8.93
N GLY A 204 3.21 2.25 9.92
CA GLY A 204 2.69 1.51 11.05
C GLY A 204 2.49 0.03 10.73
N GLN A 205 1.40 -0.60 11.20
CA GLN A 205 1.24 -2.07 11.13
C GLN A 205 0.06 -2.47 10.25
N ASP A 206 0.32 -2.61 8.95
CA ASP A 206 -0.73 -2.76 7.97
C ASP A 206 -0.93 -4.21 7.57
N THR A 207 -2.12 -4.50 7.06
CA THR A 207 -2.52 -5.83 6.63
C THR A 207 -3.02 -5.78 5.19
N ILE A 208 -2.52 -6.70 4.35
CA ILE A 208 -2.93 -6.86 2.96
C ILE A 208 -3.68 -8.19 2.80
N SER A 209 -4.82 -8.15 2.10
CA SER A 209 -5.56 -9.33 1.63
C SER A 209 -5.65 -9.32 0.11
N ASN A 210 -4.68 -9.92 -0.57
CA ASN A 210 -4.53 -9.85 -2.03
C ASN A 210 -5.28 -10.96 -2.78
N TYR A 211 -6.57 -11.16 -2.49
CA TYR A 211 -7.33 -12.23 -3.14
C TYR A 211 -7.79 -11.84 -4.55
N ASP A 212 -7.13 -12.39 -5.57
CA ASP A 212 -7.52 -12.25 -6.99
C ASP A 212 -7.30 -13.55 -7.81
N ILE A 213 -8.39 -14.06 -8.38
CA ILE A 213 -8.40 -15.23 -9.26
C ILE A 213 -8.42 -14.87 -10.76
N SER A 214 -8.39 -13.58 -11.11
CA SER A 214 -8.28 -13.08 -12.47
C SER A 214 -6.98 -13.55 -13.13
N ALA A 215 -6.91 -13.53 -14.46
CA ALA A 215 -5.74 -13.99 -15.20
C ALA A 215 -4.90 -12.80 -15.72
N GLY A 216 -3.58 -12.91 -15.65
CA GLY A 216 -2.67 -11.94 -16.27
C GLY A 216 -2.40 -10.67 -15.46
N LYS A 217 -2.86 -10.62 -14.21
CA LYS A 217 -2.55 -9.54 -13.26
C LYS A 217 -1.13 -9.55 -12.73
N THR A 218 -0.71 -8.43 -12.15
CA THR A 218 0.58 -8.29 -11.46
C THR A 218 0.45 -7.30 -10.31
N ASP A 219 0.10 -7.82 -9.15
CA ASP A 219 -0.01 -7.05 -7.92
C ASP A 219 1.38 -6.76 -7.35
N ALA A 220 1.51 -5.60 -6.71
CA ALA A 220 2.77 -5.22 -6.12
C ALA A 220 2.66 -4.40 -4.83
N ILE A 221 3.58 -4.69 -3.91
CA ILE A 221 3.99 -3.72 -2.90
C ILE A 221 5.03 -2.81 -3.55
N GLU A 222 4.87 -1.50 -3.40
CA GLU A 222 5.84 -0.50 -3.86
C GLU A 222 6.32 0.36 -2.68
N PHE A 223 7.61 0.22 -2.34
CA PHE A 223 8.23 1.05 -1.31
C PHE A 223 8.71 2.38 -1.90
N ALA A 224 8.32 3.47 -1.25
CA ALA A 224 8.69 4.82 -1.64
C ALA A 224 10.21 5.07 -1.53
N ALA A 225 10.67 6.15 -2.16
CA ALA A 225 12.06 6.55 -2.14
C ALA A 225 12.63 6.65 -0.70
N GLY A 226 13.86 6.18 -0.54
CA GLY A 226 14.54 6.17 0.75
C GLY A 226 14.34 4.87 1.55
N ILE A 227 13.47 3.96 1.14
CA ILE A 227 13.39 2.59 1.70
C ILE A 227 14.05 1.65 0.69
N SER A 228 15.17 1.05 1.06
CA SER A 228 15.89 0.09 0.21
C SER A 228 15.48 -1.34 0.52
N ALA A 229 15.72 -2.26 -0.42
CA ALA A 229 15.54 -3.69 -0.19
C ALA A 229 16.28 -4.21 1.04
N SER A 230 17.45 -3.61 1.35
CA SER A 230 18.24 -3.98 2.53
C SER A 230 17.67 -3.46 3.86
N ASP A 231 16.72 -2.53 3.83
CA ASP A 231 16.04 -2.02 5.02
C ASP A 231 14.87 -2.90 5.44
N ILE A 232 14.38 -3.76 4.55
CA ILE A 232 13.24 -4.64 4.79
C ILE A 232 13.72 -6.03 5.21
N VAL A 233 13.12 -6.56 6.27
CA VAL A 233 13.28 -7.95 6.72
C VAL A 233 12.00 -8.70 6.39
N ALA A 234 12.12 -9.78 5.62
CA ALA A 234 11.01 -10.67 5.32
C ALA A 234 11.04 -11.87 6.27
N THR A 235 9.92 -12.19 6.90
CA THR A 235 9.73 -13.41 7.70
C THR A 235 8.40 -14.08 7.37
N ARG A 236 8.27 -15.36 7.73
CA ARG A 236 7.04 -16.13 7.54
C ARG A 236 6.40 -16.41 8.90
N SER A 237 5.08 -16.20 8.98
CA SER A 237 4.27 -16.57 10.14
C SER A 237 3.07 -17.39 9.68
N GLY A 238 3.13 -18.72 9.86
CA GLY A 238 2.18 -19.63 9.24
C GLY A 238 2.18 -19.49 7.72
N ASN A 239 1.05 -19.08 7.13
CA ASN A 239 0.95 -18.79 5.69
C ASN A 239 1.05 -17.30 5.35
N ALA A 240 1.24 -16.42 6.32
CA ALA A 240 1.44 -15.00 6.07
C ALA A 240 2.91 -14.66 5.83
N LEU A 241 3.14 -13.71 4.91
CA LEU A 241 4.40 -13.01 4.78
C LEU A 241 4.37 -11.78 5.67
N ILE A 242 5.43 -11.57 6.44
CA ILE A 242 5.63 -10.36 7.24
C ILE A 242 6.84 -9.61 6.67
N LEU A 243 6.65 -8.35 6.28
CA LEU A 243 7.72 -7.44 5.89
C LEU A 243 7.89 -6.38 6.97
N SER A 244 9.06 -6.31 7.61
CA SER A 244 9.34 -5.36 8.69
C SER A 244 10.42 -4.37 8.28
N LEU A 245 10.26 -3.10 8.64
CA LEU A 245 11.30 -2.08 8.44
C LEU A 245 12.29 -2.10 9.61
N LYS A 246 13.59 -2.19 9.30
CA LYS A 246 14.64 -2.23 10.32
C LYS A 246 14.63 -0.98 11.19
N GLY A 247 14.65 -1.18 12.50
CA GLY A 247 14.77 -0.13 13.49
C GLY A 247 13.48 0.66 13.76
N THR A 248 12.34 0.21 13.22
CA THR A 248 11.02 0.78 13.50
C THR A 248 10.04 -0.31 13.94
N THR A 249 8.79 0.08 14.22
CA THR A 249 7.67 -0.84 14.46
C THR A 249 6.84 -1.08 13.21
N ASP A 250 7.28 -0.56 12.06
CA ASP A 250 6.49 -0.63 10.84
C ASP A 250 6.54 -2.05 10.25
N THR A 251 5.36 -2.64 10.02
CA THR A 251 5.21 -4.01 9.53
C THR A 251 4.09 -4.10 8.51
N ILE A 252 4.25 -4.94 7.49
CA ILE A 252 3.20 -5.31 6.55
C ILE A 252 2.95 -6.80 6.71
N THR A 253 1.71 -7.17 7.02
CA THR A 253 1.25 -8.56 7.06
C THR A 253 0.48 -8.86 5.78
N VAL A 254 1.07 -9.65 4.88
CA VAL A 254 0.37 -10.14 3.67
C VAL A 254 -0.25 -11.49 3.99
N ASN A 255 -1.57 -11.49 4.17
CA ASN A 255 -2.31 -12.68 4.57
C ASN A 255 -2.28 -13.74 3.48
N TYR A 256 -2.11 -15.00 3.90
CA TYR A 256 -2.16 -16.18 3.02
C TYR A 256 -1.15 -16.17 1.85
N TYR A 257 -0.12 -15.33 1.89
CA TYR A 257 0.90 -15.21 0.85
C TYR A 257 1.54 -16.55 0.44
N PHE A 258 1.78 -17.44 1.40
CA PHE A 258 2.40 -18.75 1.15
C PHE A 258 1.39 -19.88 0.94
N ASP A 259 0.08 -19.58 0.87
CA ASP A 259 -0.93 -20.60 0.61
C ASP A 259 -0.74 -21.22 -0.79
N ALA A 260 -0.88 -22.54 -0.88
CA ALA A 260 -0.49 -23.32 -2.05
C ALA A 260 0.89 -22.92 -2.60
N ASP A 261 1.89 -22.77 -1.73
CA ASP A 261 3.25 -22.36 -2.07
C ASP A 261 3.33 -21.03 -2.84
N GLY A 262 2.46 -20.07 -2.50
CA GLY A 262 2.41 -18.77 -3.17
C GLY A 262 1.88 -18.85 -4.61
N THR A 263 1.01 -19.82 -4.88
CA THR A 263 0.30 -19.97 -6.16
C THR A 263 -1.23 -19.86 -6.03
N SER A 264 -1.72 -19.64 -4.80
CA SER A 264 -3.15 -19.43 -4.53
C SER A 264 -3.67 -18.11 -5.13
N GLY A 265 -4.97 -17.86 -4.97
CA GLY A 265 -5.56 -16.56 -5.29
C GLY A 265 -5.00 -15.40 -4.46
N TYR A 266 -4.29 -15.65 -3.35
CA TYR A 266 -3.67 -14.61 -2.51
C TYR A 266 -2.27 -14.18 -2.98
N LYS A 267 -1.84 -14.68 -4.13
CA LYS A 267 -0.51 -14.44 -4.67
C LYS A 267 -0.33 -12.94 -4.96
N LEU A 268 0.65 -12.33 -4.30
CA LEU A 268 1.17 -11.01 -4.64
C LEU A 268 2.46 -11.17 -5.45
N GLU A 269 2.48 -10.69 -6.69
CA GLU A 269 3.55 -11.00 -7.64
C GLU A 269 4.89 -10.40 -7.27
N GLN A 270 4.91 -9.15 -6.79
CA GLN A 270 6.14 -8.37 -6.71
C GLN A 270 6.24 -7.46 -5.47
N VAL A 271 7.44 -7.37 -4.91
CA VAL A 271 7.83 -6.28 -4.00
C VAL A 271 8.84 -5.41 -4.73
N ARG A 272 8.52 -4.14 -4.95
CA ARG A 272 9.28 -3.19 -5.78
C ARG A 272 9.89 -2.08 -4.93
N PHE A 273 11.11 -1.69 -5.27
CA PHE A 273 11.84 -0.62 -4.61
C PHE A 273 12.22 0.48 -5.61
N ALA A 274 12.40 1.71 -5.10
CA ALA A 274 12.68 2.88 -5.93
C ALA A 274 13.99 2.81 -6.75
N ASP A 275 14.94 1.94 -6.39
CA ASP A 275 16.18 1.71 -7.14
C ASP A 275 16.03 0.72 -8.31
N GLY A 276 14.82 0.18 -8.51
CA GLY A 276 14.50 -0.83 -9.52
C GLY A 276 14.69 -2.26 -9.04
N THR A 277 15.17 -2.49 -7.80
CA THR A 277 15.17 -3.82 -7.19
C THR A 277 13.74 -4.34 -7.11
N THR A 278 13.54 -5.60 -7.49
CA THR A 278 12.25 -6.29 -7.42
C THR A 278 12.45 -7.66 -6.81
N TRP A 279 11.64 -8.02 -5.82
CA TRP A 279 11.51 -9.39 -5.34
C TRP A 279 10.25 -10.00 -5.98
N ASP A 280 10.44 -11.08 -6.72
CA ASP A 280 9.33 -11.94 -7.12
C ASP A 280 9.03 -12.97 -6.01
N VAL A 281 8.02 -13.82 -6.23
CA VAL A 281 7.64 -14.87 -5.28
C VAL A 281 8.82 -15.78 -4.90
N ASN A 282 9.67 -16.15 -5.86
CA ASN A 282 10.81 -17.03 -5.58
C ASN A 282 11.86 -16.33 -4.72
N ALA A 283 12.12 -15.05 -4.98
CA ALA A 283 13.02 -14.24 -4.16
C ALA A 283 12.48 -14.10 -2.73
N VAL A 284 11.17 -13.84 -2.55
CA VAL A 284 10.54 -13.76 -1.23
C VAL A 284 10.63 -15.10 -0.49
N LYS A 285 10.36 -16.22 -1.16
CA LYS A 285 10.53 -17.57 -0.61
C LYS A 285 11.96 -17.80 -0.08
N ALA A 286 12.96 -17.47 -0.89
CA ALA A 286 14.36 -17.59 -0.49
C ALA A 286 14.76 -16.65 0.65
N LEU A 287 14.14 -15.47 0.77
CA LEU A 287 14.38 -14.54 1.87
C LEU A 287 13.87 -15.08 3.20
N VAL A 288 12.69 -15.69 3.23
CA VAL A 288 12.08 -16.21 4.48
C VAL A 288 12.65 -17.56 4.93
N GLN A 289 13.47 -18.21 4.09
CA GLN A 289 14.19 -19.45 4.43
C GLN A 289 15.61 -19.20 4.95
N GLN A 290 16.07 -17.95 5.01
CA GLN A 290 17.36 -17.60 5.60
C GLN A 290 17.24 -17.57 7.12
N SER A 291 18.02 -18.41 7.80
CA SER A 291 18.12 -18.38 9.26
C SER A 291 18.98 -17.23 9.76
N THR A 292 18.92 -17.03 11.07
CA THR A 292 19.70 -16.10 11.86
C THR A 292 20.63 -16.88 12.80
N ALA A 293 21.15 -16.21 13.84
CA ALA A 293 21.89 -16.88 14.92
C ALA A 293 21.01 -17.09 16.17
N GLY A 294 19.71 -16.89 16.01
CA GLY A 294 18.71 -17.06 17.05
C GLY A 294 17.81 -18.25 16.73
N ASN A 295 16.71 -18.39 17.47
CA ASN A 295 15.76 -19.46 17.20
C ASN A 295 14.89 -19.10 16.00
N ASP A 296 14.97 -19.89 14.93
CA ASP A 296 14.27 -19.66 13.69
C ASP A 296 13.16 -20.70 13.45
N THR A 297 12.23 -20.35 12.56
CA THR A 297 11.19 -21.28 12.10
C THR A 297 11.17 -21.29 10.58
N LEU A 298 11.81 -22.31 10.00
CA LEU A 298 12.00 -22.46 8.57
C LEU A 298 10.98 -23.42 7.97
N HIS A 299 10.59 -23.13 6.74
CA HIS A 299 9.58 -23.87 6.02
C HIS A 299 10.04 -24.12 4.59
N GLY A 300 10.00 -25.37 4.17
CA GLY A 300 10.10 -25.80 2.79
C GLY A 300 8.81 -25.54 2.02
N TYR A 301 8.73 -26.16 0.86
CA TYR A 301 7.69 -26.08 -0.14
C TYR A 301 7.43 -27.50 -0.68
N ALA A 302 6.71 -27.61 -1.79
CA ALA A 302 6.40 -28.90 -2.41
C ALA A 302 7.55 -29.50 -3.28
N THR A 303 8.75 -28.93 -3.20
CA THR A 303 9.93 -29.35 -3.97
C THR A 303 11.02 -29.79 -3.01
N ALA A 304 11.99 -30.56 -3.50
CA ALA A 304 13.19 -30.87 -2.71
C ALA A 304 13.91 -29.59 -2.26
N ASP A 305 13.88 -29.34 -0.96
CA ASP A 305 14.43 -28.14 -0.33
C ASP A 305 15.72 -28.43 0.43
N THR A 306 16.51 -27.38 0.67
CA THR A 306 17.67 -27.44 1.56
C THR A 306 17.58 -26.30 2.56
N LEU A 307 17.37 -26.65 3.83
CA LEU A 307 17.18 -25.70 4.92
C LEU A 307 18.25 -25.90 5.98
N LEU A 308 18.84 -24.79 6.42
CA LEU A 308 19.91 -24.75 7.41
C LEU A 308 19.45 -23.88 8.58
N GLY A 309 19.32 -24.45 9.77
CA GLY A 309 18.96 -23.76 11.01
C GLY A 309 20.09 -22.86 11.50
N GLY A 310 21.28 -23.41 11.65
CA GLY A 310 22.47 -22.63 12.01
C GLY A 310 22.69 -22.64 13.51
N ASP A 311 22.82 -21.47 14.15
CA ASP A 311 22.93 -21.40 15.62
C ASP A 311 21.54 -21.08 16.20
N GLY A 312 21.10 -21.76 17.25
CA GLY A 312 19.80 -21.50 17.85
C GLY A 312 19.03 -22.79 18.11
N ASN A 313 17.89 -22.71 18.80
CA ASN A 313 16.96 -23.84 18.84
C ASN A 313 15.94 -23.64 17.73
N ASP A 314 16.14 -24.31 16.61
CA ASP A 314 15.39 -24.07 15.37
C ASP A 314 14.23 -25.04 15.20
N THR A 315 13.24 -24.62 14.43
CA THR A 315 12.15 -25.47 13.96
C THR A 315 12.13 -25.48 12.44
N ILE A 316 12.30 -26.65 11.83
CA ILE A 316 12.42 -26.78 10.38
C ILE A 316 11.39 -27.80 9.87
N TYR A 317 10.60 -27.38 8.88
CA TYR A 317 9.61 -28.22 8.19
C TYR A 317 10.01 -28.35 6.71
N GLY A 318 10.21 -29.56 6.19
CA GLY A 318 10.48 -29.81 4.76
C GLY A 318 9.22 -29.79 3.90
N TYR A 319 8.14 -30.39 4.41
CA TYR A 319 6.86 -30.60 3.74
C TYR A 319 6.87 -31.70 2.69
N ALA A 320 7.01 -31.40 1.40
CA ALA A 320 6.91 -32.42 0.36
C ALA A 320 8.07 -32.29 -0.62
N GLY A 321 8.63 -33.42 -1.04
CA GLY A 321 9.87 -33.43 -1.79
C GLY A 321 10.94 -34.19 -1.01
N ASP A 322 12.05 -34.49 -1.67
CA ASP A 322 13.18 -35.17 -1.01
C ASP A 322 14.05 -34.09 -0.35
N ASP A 323 13.79 -33.79 0.93
CA ASP A 323 14.36 -32.61 1.59
C ASP A 323 15.70 -32.89 2.28
N THR A 324 16.52 -31.85 2.41
CA THR A 324 17.73 -31.86 3.26
C THR A 324 17.61 -30.78 4.34
N LEU A 325 17.44 -31.19 5.58
CA LEU A 325 17.25 -30.32 6.73
C LEU A 325 18.45 -30.46 7.67
N ASP A 326 19.12 -29.37 8.01
CA ASP A 326 20.24 -29.33 8.96
C ASP A 326 19.90 -28.36 10.10
N GLY A 327 19.80 -28.87 11.33
CA GLY A 327 19.49 -28.08 12.52
C GLY A 327 20.65 -27.16 12.88
N GLY A 328 21.87 -27.72 12.91
CA GLY A 328 23.07 -26.98 13.24
C GLY A 328 23.42 -27.10 14.72
N ALA A 329 23.46 -26.00 15.46
CA ALA A 329 23.85 -25.97 16.86
C ALA A 329 22.69 -25.49 17.74
N GLY A 330 22.23 -26.34 18.64
CA GLY A 330 21.16 -26.04 19.58
C GLY A 330 20.30 -27.27 19.85
N ASN A 331 19.05 -27.08 20.27
CA ASN A 331 18.11 -28.19 20.41
C ASN A 331 17.01 -27.99 19.37
N ASP A 332 17.14 -28.70 18.26
CA ASP A 332 16.37 -28.41 17.06
C ASP A 332 15.19 -29.37 16.89
N SER A 333 14.19 -28.92 16.15
CA SER A 333 13.01 -29.70 15.79
C SER A 333 12.87 -29.77 14.28
N LEU A 334 13.22 -30.91 13.69
CA LEU A 334 13.21 -31.13 12.24
C LEU A 334 12.10 -32.11 11.87
N THR A 335 11.27 -31.72 10.89
CA THR A 335 10.24 -32.58 10.28
C THR A 335 10.44 -32.61 8.77
N GLY A 336 10.70 -33.79 8.19
CA GLY A 336 10.85 -33.97 6.74
C GLY A 336 9.52 -33.81 6.03
N GLY A 337 8.66 -34.82 6.08
CA GLY A 337 7.31 -34.79 5.55
C GLY A 337 7.10 -35.91 4.55
N ASP A 338 6.61 -35.60 3.35
CA ASP A 338 6.43 -36.57 2.26
C ASP A 338 7.66 -36.57 1.36
N GLY A 339 8.39 -37.68 1.26
CA GLY A 339 9.58 -37.76 0.40
C GLY A 339 10.67 -38.64 1.00
N ALA A 340 11.82 -38.74 0.34
CA ALA A 340 12.99 -39.39 0.90
C ALA A 340 13.91 -38.33 1.53
N ASP A 341 13.70 -38.06 2.81
CA ASP A 341 14.30 -36.90 3.48
C ASP A 341 15.65 -37.22 4.13
N THR A 342 16.52 -36.21 4.25
CA THR A 342 17.75 -36.24 5.05
C THR A 342 17.67 -35.18 6.14
N LEU A 343 17.58 -35.62 7.40
CA LEU A 343 17.53 -34.75 8.57
C LEU A 343 18.82 -34.89 9.37
N ILE A 344 19.52 -33.78 9.59
CA ILE A 344 20.76 -33.67 10.36
C ILE A 344 20.43 -32.82 11.58
N GLY A 345 20.46 -33.41 12.77
CA GLY A 345 20.21 -32.67 14.02
C GLY A 345 21.33 -31.67 14.27
N GLY A 346 22.56 -32.19 14.42
CA GLY A 346 23.75 -31.37 14.64
C GLY A 346 24.18 -31.46 16.11
N ASP A 347 24.59 -30.35 16.71
CA ASP A 347 25.04 -30.31 18.11
C ASP A 347 23.86 -30.00 19.05
N GLY A 348 23.60 -30.86 20.03
CA GLY A 348 22.58 -30.67 21.08
C GLY A 348 21.44 -31.69 21.02
N ASN A 349 20.37 -31.48 21.80
CA ASN A 349 19.32 -32.50 21.95
C ASN A 349 18.22 -32.29 20.91
N ASP A 350 18.35 -32.93 19.76
CA ASP A 350 17.45 -32.71 18.63
C ASP A 350 16.28 -33.67 18.58
N SER A 351 15.18 -33.20 17.99
CA SER A 351 13.98 -33.95 17.68
C SER A 351 13.79 -34.06 16.17
N LEU A 352 13.99 -35.26 15.62
CA LEU A 352 13.91 -35.52 14.17
C LEU A 352 12.72 -36.42 13.85
N SER A 353 11.90 -36.01 12.87
CA SER A 353 10.79 -36.80 12.34
C SER A 353 10.85 -36.85 10.82
N GLY A 354 11.22 -37.99 10.23
CA GLY A 354 11.31 -38.18 8.78
C GLY A 354 9.97 -38.00 8.08
N GLY A 355 8.95 -38.74 8.50
CA GLY A 355 7.62 -38.65 7.90
C GLY A 355 7.32 -39.85 7.01
N ALA A 356 6.76 -39.60 5.83
CA ALA A 356 6.39 -40.60 4.85
C ALA A 356 7.46 -40.72 3.77
N GLY A 357 8.14 -41.87 3.75
CA GLY A 357 9.08 -42.21 2.68
C GLY A 357 10.28 -42.96 3.23
N SER A 358 11.43 -42.81 2.57
CA SER A 358 12.67 -43.49 2.96
C SER A 358 13.67 -42.49 3.49
N ASP A 359 13.59 -42.25 4.79
CA ASP A 359 14.27 -41.11 5.42
C ASP A 359 15.61 -41.51 6.05
N THR A 360 16.55 -40.57 6.05
CA THR A 360 17.84 -40.65 6.73
C THR A 360 17.85 -39.64 7.88
N LEU A 361 17.86 -40.13 9.11
CA LEU A 361 17.90 -39.29 10.31
C LEU A 361 19.28 -39.43 10.99
N LEU A 362 20.00 -38.32 11.06
CA LEU A 362 21.33 -38.20 11.65
C LEU A 362 21.27 -37.27 12.86
N GLY A 363 21.07 -37.83 14.06
CA GLY A 363 20.90 -37.04 15.30
C GLY A 363 22.14 -36.29 15.80
N GLY A 364 23.28 -36.33 15.10
CA GLY A 364 24.45 -35.53 15.45
C GLY A 364 25.08 -35.83 16.83
N THR A 365 25.58 -34.78 17.50
CA THR A 365 26.24 -34.86 18.82
C THR A 365 25.36 -34.28 19.93
N GLY A 366 24.66 -35.17 20.65
CA GLY A 366 23.79 -34.82 21.78
C GLY A 366 22.76 -35.90 22.05
#